data_AF-A0A380FE83-F1
#
_entry.id   AF-A0A380FE83-F1
#
_cell.length_a   1.000
_cell.length_b   1.000
_cell.length_c   1.000
_cell.angle_alpha   90.00
_cell.angle_beta   90.00
_cell.angle_gamma   90.00
#
_symmetry.space_group_name_H-M   'P 1'
#
loop_
_entity.id
_entity.type
_entity.pdbx_description
1 polymer ?
#
loop_
_entity_poly.entity_id
_entity_poly.type
_entity_poly.pdbx_seq_one_letter_code
_entity_poly.pdbx_strand_id
1 'polypeptide(L)'
;MDPNYKDFKAKMAEKDFRLIIVGGDCPKVKAKPCITQVKYSLEFLGASLSGYIIGTAERPGDIEKDVYALNRAEEWQETLSANK
;
A
#
# COMPACT_ATOMS: atom_id res chain seq x y z
N MET A 1 -11.43 -7.55 27.07
CA MET A 1 -11.42 -6.90 25.73
C MET A 1 -11.74 -5.43 25.94
N ASP A 2 -10.93 -4.54 25.38
CA ASP A 2 -11.18 -3.09 25.45
C ASP A 2 -12.49 -2.74 24.71
N PRO A 3 -13.46 -2.07 25.36
CA PRO A 3 -14.75 -1.71 24.76
C PRO A 3 -14.63 -0.91 23.45
N ASN A 4 -13.55 -0.16 23.25
CA ASN A 4 -13.32 0.67 22.06
C ASN A 4 -13.01 -0.16 20.80
N TYR A 5 -12.71 -1.46 20.95
CA TYR A 5 -12.27 -2.32 19.85
C TYR A 5 -13.20 -3.51 19.59
N LYS A 6 -14.42 -3.49 20.13
CA LYS A 6 -15.40 -4.58 19.99
C LYS A 6 -15.69 -4.95 18.53
N ASP A 7 -15.67 -3.97 17.64
CA ASP A 7 -15.97 -4.10 16.20
C ASP A 7 -14.75 -3.84 15.31
N PHE A 8 -13.54 -3.91 15.87
CA PHE A 8 -12.31 -3.53 15.16
C PHE A 8 -12.13 -4.29 13.84
N LYS A 9 -12.25 -5.63 13.85
CA LYS A 9 -12.10 -6.42 12.62
C LYS A 9 -13.14 -6.07 11.56
N ALA A 10 -14.40 -5.86 11.97
CA ALA A 10 -15.46 -5.46 11.05
C ALA A 10 -15.15 -4.10 10.40
N LYS A 11 -14.76 -3.10 11.20
CA LYS A 11 -14.37 -1.77 10.71
C LYS A 11 -13.15 -1.80 9.80
N MET A 12 -12.18 -2.68 10.06
CA MET A 12 -10.99 -2.84 9.21
C MET A 12 -11.34 -3.53 7.89
N ALA A 13 -12.22 -4.54 7.90
CA ALA A 13 -12.64 -5.25 6.69
C ALA A 13 -13.27 -4.34 5.63
N GLU A 14 -13.84 -3.21 6.04
CA GLU A 14 -14.45 -2.20 5.15
C GLU A 14 -13.44 -1.17 4.58
N LYS A 15 -12.18 -1.17 5.02
CA LYS A 15 -11.18 -0.18 4.58
C LYS A 15 -10.53 -0.59 3.27
N ASP A 16 -10.35 0.39 2.38
CA ASP A 16 -9.51 0.24 1.18
C ASP A 16 -8.03 0.31 1.57
N PHE A 17 -7.39 -0.84 1.81
CA PHE A 17 -5.96 -0.90 2.11
C PHE A 17 -5.12 -0.88 0.83
N ARG A 18 -4.11 0.00 0.81
CA ARG A 18 -3.14 0.12 -0.26
C ARG A 18 -1.74 0.28 0.30
N LEU A 19 -0.73 -0.16 -0.45
CA LEU A 19 0.67 -0.15 -0.01
C LEU A 19 1.56 0.63 -0.99
N ILE A 20 2.40 1.51 -0.49
CA ILE A 20 3.49 2.13 -1.26
C ILE A 20 4.79 1.67 -0.63
N ILE A 21 5.67 1.07 -1.43
CA ILE A 21 7.00 0.63 -1.00
C ILE A 21 8.05 1.19 -1.95
N VAL A 22 9.16 1.68 -1.40
CA VAL A 22 10.26 2.27 -2.17
C VAL A 22 11.56 1.62 -1.72
N GLY A 23 12.42 1.26 -2.67
CA GLY A 23 13.75 0.74 -2.37
C GLY A 23 14.73 0.91 -3.53
N GLY A 24 16.03 0.85 -3.25
CA GLY A 24 17.07 1.00 -4.27
C GLY A 24 17.51 -0.32 -4.91
N ASP A 25 17.40 -1.42 -4.16
CA ASP A 25 17.95 -2.71 -4.56
C ASP A 25 16.86 -3.60 -5.20
N CYS A 26 16.76 -3.54 -6.53
CA CYS A 26 15.83 -4.36 -7.33
C CYS A 26 14.42 -4.48 -6.71
N PRO A 27 13.78 -3.36 -6.34
CA PRO A 27 12.58 -3.36 -5.49
C PRO A 27 11.41 -4.14 -6.12
N LYS A 28 11.29 -4.15 -7.46
CA LYS A 28 10.26 -4.90 -8.20
C LYS A 28 10.29 -6.42 -7.94
N VAL A 29 11.43 -6.96 -7.51
CA VAL A 29 11.58 -8.37 -7.12
C VAL A 29 11.62 -8.50 -5.60
N LYS A 30 12.48 -7.71 -4.95
CA LYS A 30 12.76 -7.87 -3.51
C LYS A 30 11.64 -7.39 -2.60
N ALA A 31 10.70 -6.57 -3.09
CA ALA A 31 9.52 -6.16 -2.34
C ALA A 31 8.41 -7.22 -2.26
N LYS A 32 8.42 -8.24 -3.13
CA LYS A 32 7.33 -9.24 -3.21
C LYS A 32 7.07 -9.94 -1.87
N PRO A 33 8.07 -10.41 -1.11
CA PRO A 33 7.83 -11.00 0.21
C PRO A 33 7.15 -10.05 1.19
N CYS A 34 7.51 -8.76 1.18
CA CYS A 34 6.90 -7.74 2.03
C CYS A 34 5.42 -7.52 1.65
N ILE A 35 5.11 -7.40 0.36
CA ILE A 35 3.73 -7.28 -0.13
C ILE A 35 2.89 -8.50 0.30
N THR A 36 3.44 -9.70 0.16
CA THR A 36 2.77 -10.94 0.60
C THR A 36 2.52 -10.97 2.11
N GLN A 37 3.49 -10.52 2.92
CA GLN A 37 3.32 -10.44 4.37
C GLN A 37 2.21 -9.46 4.77
N VAL A 38 2.14 -8.29 4.12
CA VAL A 38 1.06 -7.32 4.33
C VAL A 38 -0.28 -7.93 3.94
N LYS A 39 -0.36 -8.61 2.80
CA LYS A 39 -1.58 -9.31 2.37
C LYS A 39 -2.08 -10.30 3.42
N TYR A 40 -1.22 -11.18 3.94
CA TYR A 40 -1.61 -12.13 5.00
C TYR A 40 -2.04 -11.44 6.30
N SER A 41 -1.42 -10.31 6.64
CA SER A 41 -1.79 -9.53 7.82
C SER A 41 -3.20 -8.93 7.67
N LEU A 42 -3.54 -8.46 6.47
CA LEU A 42 -4.88 -7.93 6.18
C LEU A 42 -5.94 -9.04 6.13
N GLU A 43 -5.61 -10.19 5.55
CA GLU A 43 -6.51 -11.36 5.53
C GLU A 43 -6.88 -11.81 6.95
N PHE A 44 -5.93 -11.80 7.89
CA PHE A 44 -6.22 -12.08 9.31
C PHE A 44 -7.23 -11.09 9.93
N LEU A 45 -7.24 -9.85 9.46
CA LEU A 45 -8.20 -8.81 9.86
C LEU A 45 -9.54 -8.92 9.12
N GLY A 46 -9.67 -9.80 8.13
CA GLY A 46 -10.82 -9.88 7.24
C GLY A 46 -10.82 -8.83 6.12
N ALA A 47 -9.70 -8.16 5.90
CA ALA A 47 -9.51 -7.16 4.87
C ALA A 47 -8.67 -7.71 3.70
N SER A 48 -8.55 -6.93 2.62
CA SER A 48 -7.73 -7.26 1.46
C SER A 48 -6.84 -6.09 1.05
N LEU A 49 -5.71 -6.40 0.40
CA LEU A 49 -4.86 -5.38 -0.22
C LEU A 49 -5.39 -5.05 -1.61
N SER A 50 -6.01 -3.89 -1.78
CA SER A 50 -6.62 -3.47 -3.05
C SER A 50 -5.60 -3.06 -4.10
N GLY A 51 -4.39 -2.68 -3.70
CA GLY A 51 -3.34 -2.28 -4.63
C GLY A 51 -2.02 -1.96 -3.96
N TYR A 52 -0.96 -1.97 -4.75
CA TYR A 52 0.36 -1.56 -4.32
C TYR A 52 1.12 -0.77 -5.40
N ILE A 53 2.05 0.07 -4.97
CA ILE A 53 3.04 0.76 -5.81
C ILE A 53 4.42 0.36 -5.31
N ILE A 54 5.31 0.01 -6.25
CA ILE A 54 6.73 -0.24 -5.98
C ILE A 54 7.53 0.85 -6.68
N GLY A 55 8.16 1.74 -5.89
CA GLY A 55 9.08 2.75 -6.36
C GLY A 55 10.54 2.35 -6.24
N THR A 56 11.37 2.93 -7.10
CA THR A 56 12.82 2.73 -7.15
C THR A 56 13.53 4.03 -6.80
N ALA A 57 14.14 4.08 -5.62
CA ALA A 57 14.94 5.22 -5.18
C ALA A 57 15.95 4.79 -4.11
N GLU A 58 17.12 5.40 -4.11
CA GLU A 58 18.20 5.13 -3.13
C GLU A 58 18.35 6.26 -2.10
N ARG A 59 18.09 7.51 -2.52
CA ARG A 59 18.24 8.69 -1.67
C ARG A 59 16.99 9.58 -1.75
N PRO A 60 16.78 10.47 -0.77
CA PRO A 60 15.75 11.51 -0.89
C PRO A 60 15.87 12.26 -2.23
N GLY A 61 14.75 12.47 -2.90
CA GLY A 61 14.68 13.12 -4.22
C GLY A 61 14.92 12.18 -5.42
N ASP A 62 15.56 11.01 -5.25
CA ASP A 62 15.77 10.09 -6.39
C ASP A 62 14.45 9.53 -6.95
N ILE A 63 13.39 9.50 -6.14
CA ILE A 63 12.06 9.06 -6.56
C ILE A 63 11.47 9.90 -7.70
N GLU A 64 11.90 11.16 -7.86
CA GLU A 64 11.49 12.04 -8.96
C GLU A 64 11.82 11.46 -10.35
N LYS A 65 12.78 10.52 -10.41
CA LYS A 65 13.21 9.84 -11.63
C LYS A 65 12.38 8.58 -11.94
N ASP A 66 11.66 8.03 -10.97
CA ASP A 66 10.79 6.87 -11.18
C ASP A 66 9.41 7.31 -11.66
N VAL A 67 9.35 7.73 -12.92
CA VAL A 67 8.13 8.21 -13.58
C VAL A 67 7.01 7.15 -13.52
N TYR A 68 7.34 5.86 -13.51
CA TYR A 68 6.33 4.81 -13.41
C TYR A 68 5.62 4.81 -12.06
N ALA A 69 6.39 4.90 -10.96
CA ALA A 69 5.83 4.97 -9.62
C ALA A 69 5.04 6.27 -9.39
N LEU A 70 5.53 7.39 -9.93
CA LEU A 70 4.87 8.69 -9.84
C LEU A 70 3.55 8.72 -10.61
N ASN A 71 3.54 8.29 -11.88
CA ASN A 71 2.31 8.23 -12.68
C ASN A 71 1.25 7.35 -11.99
N ARG A 72 1.67 6.21 -11.41
CA ARG A 72 0.76 5.34 -10.68
C ARG A 72 0.20 6.00 -9.42
N ALA A 73 1.00 6.83 -8.75
CA ALA A 73 0.55 7.61 -7.60
C ALA A 73 -0.39 8.75 -8.00
N GLU A 74 -0.16 9.41 -9.14
CA GLU A 74 -1.07 10.40 -9.72
C GLU A 74 -2.41 9.78 -10.08
N GLU A 75 -2.43 8.64 -10.77
CA GLU A 75 -3.65 7.89 -11.06
C GLU A 75 -4.44 7.54 -9.78
N TRP A 76 -3.73 7.14 -8.71
CA TRP A 76 -4.35 6.88 -7.41
C TRP A 76 -4.95 8.15 -6.81
N GLN A 77 -4.21 9.25 -6.85
CA GLN A 77 -4.67 10.55 -6.36
C GLN A 77 -5.96 10.98 -7.08
N GLU A 78 -5.99 10.92 -8.42
CA GLU A 78 -7.17 11.25 -9.22
C GLU A 78 -8.35 10.34 -8.89
N THR A 79 -8.13 9.03 -8.90
CA THR A 79 -9.21 8.05 -8.66
C THR A 79 -9.76 8.17 -7.24
N LEU A 80 -8.92 8.36 -6.23
CA LEU A 80 -9.34 8.38 -4.82
C LEU A 80 -9.91 9.74 -4.40
N SER A 81 -9.49 10.84 -5.02
CA SER A 81 -10.07 12.17 -4.77
C SER A 81 -11.43 12.34 -5.44
N ALA A 82 -11.68 11.70 -6.58
CA ALA A 82 -12.98 11.70 -7.23
C ALA A 82 -14.06 10.91 -6.45
N ASN A 83 -13.64 10.01 -5.55
CA ASN A 83 -14.52 9.16 -4.74
C ASN A 83 -14.70 9.69 -3.29
N LYS A 84 -14.30 10.94 -3.01
CA LYS A 84 -14.48 11.59 -1.71
C LYS A 84 -15.82 12.30 -1.57
#